data_AF-A0A9D6PDQ8-F1
#
_entry.id   AF-A0A9D6PDQ8-F1
#
_cell.length_a   1.000
_cell.length_b   1.000
_cell.length_c   1.000
_cell.angle_alpha   90.00
_cell.angle_beta   90.00
_cell.angle_gamma   90.00
#
_symmetry.space_group_name_H-M   'P 1'
#
loop_
_entity.id
_entity.type
_entity.pdbx_description
1 polymer ?
#
loop_
_entity_poly.entity_id
_entity_poly.type
_entity_poly.pdbx_seq_one_letter_code
_entity_poly.pdbx_strand_id
1 'polypeptide(L)'
;LKVPRNAYTVVELVHARNVLEAVHLGKVDLGIFAYANSRSGGYVASIEAMGQFTYTLLALFTMPIHMCIVSHPKVTSIHDIQVFFGHPVAISQCRTTLAARWPNIRVKAATDTMDTALSAELLSSGKIPKNHAIFASKHAATIYGLNVLYEGVHDDPLNATSFAVITRMFKNYHTK
;
A
#
# COMPACT_ATOMS: atom_id res chain seq x y z
N LEU A 1 -19.12 -1.97 -4.39
CA LEU A 1 -19.13 -3.18 -5.24
C LEU A 1 -18.67 -4.37 -4.40
N LYS A 2 -19.58 -5.27 -4.00
CA LYS A 2 -19.21 -6.57 -3.39
C LYS A 2 -18.98 -7.55 -4.54
N VAL A 3 -17.73 -7.67 -5.01
CA VAL A 3 -17.39 -8.62 -6.07
C VAL A 3 -16.61 -9.78 -5.44
N PRO A 4 -16.96 -11.05 -5.73
CA PRO A 4 -16.22 -12.19 -5.19
C PRO A 4 -14.75 -12.14 -5.60
N ARG A 5 -13.83 -12.43 -4.66
CA ARG A 5 -12.37 -12.41 -4.90
C ARG A 5 -11.92 -13.31 -6.06
N ASN A 6 -12.71 -14.32 -6.40
CA ASN A 6 -12.38 -15.32 -7.41
C ASN A 6 -12.82 -14.91 -8.83
N ALA A 7 -13.41 -13.72 -9.00
CA ALA A 7 -13.91 -13.23 -10.29
C ALA A 7 -12.83 -12.53 -11.13
N TYR A 8 -11.63 -12.30 -10.58
CA TYR A 8 -10.55 -11.58 -11.24
C TYR A 8 -9.19 -12.24 -11.03
N THR A 9 -8.34 -12.17 -12.05
CA THR A 9 -6.91 -12.44 -11.94
C THR A 9 -6.18 -11.12 -11.72
N VAL A 10 -5.43 -11.01 -10.63
CA VAL A 10 -4.64 -9.81 -10.33
C VAL A 10 -3.32 -9.85 -11.10
N VAL A 11 -3.03 -8.77 -11.83
CA VAL A 11 -1.74 -8.57 -12.51
C VAL A 11 -1.08 -7.36 -11.88
N GLU A 12 0.06 -7.57 -11.22
CA GLU A 12 0.83 -6.51 -10.59
C GLU A 12 1.69 -5.79 -11.65
N LEU A 13 1.52 -4.47 -11.75
CA LEU A 13 2.27 -3.62 -12.65
C LEU A 13 2.89 -2.48 -11.87
N VAL A 14 4.21 -2.34 -11.98
CA VAL A 14 4.95 -1.25 -11.33
C VAL A 14 4.61 0.06 -12.04
N HIS A 15 4.24 1.10 -11.29
CA HIS A 15 3.83 2.43 -11.78
C HIS A 15 2.45 2.53 -12.46
N ALA A 16 1.78 3.67 -12.24
CA ALA A 16 0.47 3.98 -12.84
C ALA A 16 0.48 3.96 -14.38
N ARG A 17 1.58 4.40 -15.00
CA ARG A 17 1.76 4.39 -16.46
C ARG A 17 1.54 2.99 -17.05
N ASN A 18 2.11 1.97 -16.41
CA ASN A 18 2.03 0.59 -16.92
C ASN A 18 0.60 0.04 -16.81
N VAL A 19 -0.13 0.43 -15.76
CA VAL A 19 -1.57 0.11 -15.61
C VAL A 19 -2.38 0.76 -16.73
N LEU A 20 -2.17 2.06 -16.97
CA LEU A 20 -2.86 2.82 -18.02
C LEU A 20 -2.57 2.23 -19.42
N GLU A 21 -1.32 1.94 -19.71
CA GLU A 21 -0.91 1.32 -20.98
C GLU A 21 -1.52 -0.08 -21.15
N ALA A 22 -1.49 -0.92 -20.11
CA ALA A 22 -2.06 -2.26 -20.19
C ALA A 22 -3.57 -2.23 -20.47
N VAL A 23 -4.31 -1.31 -19.86
CA VAL A 23 -5.74 -1.09 -20.13
C VAL A 23 -5.95 -0.57 -21.56
N HIS A 24 -5.16 0.41 -21.98
CA HIS A 24 -5.23 0.99 -23.32
C HIS A 24 -5.02 -0.06 -24.42
N LEU A 25 -4.01 -0.93 -24.24
CA LEU A 25 -3.67 -2.03 -25.16
C LEU A 25 -4.58 -3.26 -25.01
N GLY A 26 -5.52 -3.26 -24.06
CA GLY A 26 -6.40 -4.41 -23.81
C GLY A 26 -5.70 -5.64 -23.25
N LYS A 27 -4.54 -5.48 -22.59
CA LYS A 27 -3.83 -6.55 -21.88
C LYS A 27 -4.50 -6.90 -20.55
N VAL A 28 -5.29 -5.97 -20.00
CA VAL A 28 -6.11 -6.16 -18.80
C VAL A 28 -7.48 -5.48 -19.01
N ASP A 29 -8.52 -6.04 -18.40
CA ASP A 29 -9.90 -5.52 -18.53
C ASP A 29 -10.15 -4.28 -17.67
N LEU A 30 -9.50 -4.23 -16.49
CA LEU A 30 -9.63 -3.19 -15.49
C LEU A 30 -8.23 -2.79 -14.99
N GLY A 31 -8.04 -1.49 -14.79
CA GLY A 31 -6.85 -0.92 -14.16
C GLY A 31 -7.23 -0.20 -12.87
N ILE A 32 -6.41 -0.39 -11.83
CA ILE A 32 -6.50 0.39 -10.59
C ILE A 32 -5.12 0.99 -10.32
N PHE A 33 -5.06 2.30 -10.12
CA PHE A 33 -3.82 2.99 -9.79
C PHE A 33 -4.07 4.17 -8.85
N ALA A 34 -3.08 4.48 -8.02
CA ALA A 34 -3.10 5.64 -7.14
C ALA A 34 -2.75 6.90 -7.93
N TYR A 35 -3.46 8.01 -7.72
CA TYR A 35 -3.19 9.27 -8.41
C TYR A 35 -2.95 10.46 -7.47
N ALA A 36 -3.34 10.36 -6.20
CA ALA A 36 -3.12 11.41 -5.23
C ALA A 36 -3.08 10.88 -3.79
N ASN A 37 -2.53 11.68 -2.89
CA ASN A 37 -2.61 11.48 -1.45
C ASN A 37 -3.10 12.78 -0.78
N SER A 38 -3.87 12.67 0.31
CA SER A 38 -4.46 13.83 1.01
C SER A 38 -3.42 14.80 1.58
N ARG A 39 -2.17 14.35 1.78
CA ARG A 39 -1.06 15.16 2.31
C ARG A 39 -0.10 15.63 1.24
N SER A 40 0.24 14.77 0.29
CA SER A 40 1.24 15.09 -0.74
C SER A 40 0.63 15.62 -2.04
N GLY A 41 -0.69 15.65 -2.15
CA GLY A 41 -1.38 16.04 -3.38
C GLY A 41 -1.27 14.98 -4.48
N GLY A 42 -1.41 15.41 -5.73
CA GLY A 42 -1.35 14.54 -6.89
C GLY A 42 0.05 13.95 -7.12
N TYR A 43 0.11 12.66 -7.43
CA TYR A 43 1.35 12.03 -7.87
C TYR A 43 1.64 12.46 -9.30
N VAL A 44 2.61 13.35 -9.48
CA VAL A 44 2.96 13.96 -10.78
C VAL A 44 3.04 12.92 -11.90
N ALA A 45 3.82 11.85 -11.73
CA ALA A 45 3.97 10.81 -12.74
C ALA A 45 2.65 10.09 -13.11
N SER A 46 1.71 9.98 -12.15
CA SER A 46 0.39 9.40 -12.41
C SER A 46 -0.49 10.37 -13.18
N ILE A 47 -0.50 11.64 -12.80
CA ILE A 47 -1.25 12.70 -13.47
C ILE A 47 -0.76 12.90 -14.91
N GLU A 48 0.56 12.90 -15.12
CA GLU A 48 1.16 12.97 -16.47
C GLU A 48 0.76 11.76 -17.31
N ALA A 49 0.85 10.55 -16.75
CA ALA A 49 0.45 9.34 -17.47
C ALA A 49 -1.04 9.34 -17.83
N MET A 50 -1.91 9.87 -16.96
CA MET A 50 -3.35 10.00 -17.23
C MET A 50 -3.65 10.82 -18.50
N GLY A 51 -2.78 11.75 -18.89
CA GLY A 51 -2.92 12.55 -20.11
C GLY A 51 -2.35 11.88 -21.38
N GLN A 52 -1.67 10.74 -21.25
CA GLN A 52 -0.95 10.09 -22.36
C GLN A 52 -1.69 8.89 -22.96
N PHE A 53 -2.77 8.42 -22.32
CA PHE A 53 -3.52 7.24 -22.75
C PHE A 53 -5.01 7.51 -22.81
N THR A 54 -5.71 6.79 -23.68
CA THR A 54 -7.17 6.83 -23.78
C THR A 54 -7.80 5.66 -23.03
N TYR A 55 -8.74 5.95 -22.14
CA TYR A 55 -9.45 4.99 -21.29
C TYR A 55 -10.80 5.56 -20.85
N THR A 56 -11.63 4.74 -20.21
CA THR A 56 -12.84 5.19 -19.52
C THR A 56 -12.63 5.11 -18.02
N LEU A 57 -12.90 6.22 -17.31
CA LEU A 57 -12.90 6.27 -15.85
C LEU A 57 -14.21 5.68 -15.32
N LEU A 58 -14.13 4.61 -14.54
CA LEU A 58 -15.29 3.93 -13.97
C LEU A 58 -15.61 4.42 -12.55
N ALA A 59 -14.58 4.67 -11.75
CA ALA A 59 -14.75 5.11 -10.37
C ALA A 59 -13.51 5.85 -9.85
N LEU A 60 -13.75 6.71 -8.87
CA LEU A 60 -12.72 7.27 -7.99
C LEU A 60 -13.06 6.85 -6.56
N PHE A 61 -12.06 6.44 -5.80
CA PHE A 61 -12.25 6.11 -4.39
C PHE A 61 -11.01 6.45 -3.58
N THR A 62 -11.21 6.70 -2.29
CA THR A 62 -10.13 7.06 -1.37
C THR A 62 -10.05 6.01 -0.28
N MET A 63 -8.83 5.54 0.00
CA MET A 63 -8.53 4.62 1.08
C MET A 63 -7.70 5.31 2.16
N PRO A 64 -8.19 5.35 3.41
CA PRO A 64 -7.37 5.77 4.54
C PRO A 64 -6.12 4.91 4.68
N ILE A 65 -4.99 5.54 4.95
CA ILE A 65 -3.78 4.84 5.34
C ILE A 65 -4.00 4.33 6.76
N HIS A 66 -3.91 3.03 6.94
CA HIS A 66 -4.06 2.40 8.24
C HIS A 66 -2.83 1.54 8.54
N MET A 67 -1.83 2.20 9.11
CA MET A 67 -0.57 1.57 9.46
C MET A 67 -0.69 0.76 10.75
N CYS A 68 -0.17 -0.47 10.74
CA CYS A 68 -0.10 -1.35 11.90
C CYS A 68 1.35 -1.64 12.27
N ILE A 69 1.58 -1.94 13.56
CA ILE A 69 2.81 -2.59 14.04
C ILE A 69 2.59 -4.09 13.92
N VAL A 70 3.39 -4.73 13.09
CA VAL A 70 3.28 -6.15 12.75
C VAL A 70 4.54 -6.88 13.20
N SER A 71 4.39 -8.06 13.77
CA SER A 71 5.48 -8.85 14.34
C SER A 71 5.42 -10.30 13.86
N HIS A 72 6.52 -11.02 14.07
CA HIS A 72 6.57 -12.45 13.81
C HIS A 72 5.52 -13.20 14.68
N PRO A 73 4.87 -14.28 14.21
CA PRO A 73 3.75 -14.91 14.91
C PRO A 73 4.05 -15.43 16.33
N LYS A 74 5.32 -15.75 16.58
CA LYS A 74 5.81 -16.19 17.90
C LYS A 74 6.04 -15.03 18.88
N VAL A 75 5.92 -13.78 18.44
CA VAL A 75 6.03 -12.59 19.28
C VAL A 75 4.63 -12.03 19.50
N THR A 76 4.18 -12.05 20.74
CA THR A 76 2.82 -11.61 21.13
C THR A 76 2.83 -10.33 21.94
N SER A 77 4.00 -9.92 22.45
CA SER A 77 4.17 -8.73 23.26
C SER A 77 5.10 -7.73 22.60
N ILE A 78 4.79 -6.45 22.76
CA ILE A 78 5.65 -5.35 22.33
C ILE A 78 6.97 -5.29 23.12
N HIS A 79 7.00 -5.86 24.33
CA HIS A 79 8.20 -5.92 25.16
C HIS A 79 9.29 -6.84 24.60
N ASP A 80 8.91 -7.79 23.72
CA ASP A 80 9.86 -8.67 23.05
C ASP A 80 10.46 -8.03 21.78
N ILE A 81 9.99 -6.83 21.41
CA ILE A 81 10.47 -6.10 20.23
C ILE A 81 11.66 -5.22 20.60
N GLN A 82 12.77 -5.40 19.88
CA GLN A 82 13.98 -4.59 20.02
C GLN A 82 14.05 -3.44 19.02
N VAL A 83 13.46 -3.64 17.84
CA VAL A 83 13.58 -2.70 16.72
C VAL A 83 12.25 -2.57 15.97
N PHE A 84 11.82 -1.33 15.73
CA PHE A 84 10.88 -0.99 14.68
C PHE A 84 11.64 -0.80 13.36
N PHE A 85 11.36 -1.66 12.39
CA PHE A 85 12.06 -1.70 11.10
C PHE A 85 11.08 -1.43 9.95
N GLY A 86 11.45 -0.61 8.98
CA GLY A 86 10.58 -0.41 7.81
C GLY A 86 11.00 0.72 6.90
N HIS A 87 10.19 0.94 5.87
CA HIS A 87 10.41 2.00 4.88
C HIS A 87 10.45 3.40 5.55
N PRO A 88 11.37 4.30 5.14
CA PRO A 88 11.50 5.63 5.73
C PRO A 88 10.18 6.42 5.81
N VAL A 89 9.35 6.35 4.77
CA VAL A 89 8.04 7.05 4.73
C VAL A 89 7.05 6.47 5.74
N ALA A 90 7.03 5.15 5.95
CA ALA A 90 6.15 4.54 6.95
C ALA A 90 6.57 4.92 8.37
N ILE A 91 7.87 4.94 8.63
CA ILE A 91 8.44 5.39 9.90
C ILE A 91 8.12 6.86 10.15
N SER A 92 8.31 7.73 9.16
CA SER A 92 8.05 9.17 9.32
C SER A 92 6.59 9.45 9.62
N GLN A 93 5.67 8.64 9.08
CA GLN A 93 4.24 8.73 9.32
C GLN A 93 3.81 8.26 10.72
N CYS A 94 4.68 7.60 11.49
CA CYS A 94 4.35 7.08 12.83
C CYS A 94 5.23 7.71 13.94
N ARG A 95 6.09 8.68 13.59
CA ARG A 95 7.19 9.14 14.45
C ARG A 95 6.70 9.65 15.80
N THR A 96 5.62 10.42 15.82
CA THR A 96 5.05 11.04 17.03
C THR A 96 4.48 9.96 17.94
N THR A 97 3.73 9.03 17.37
CA THR A 97 3.13 7.90 18.07
C THR A 97 4.19 6.99 18.69
N LEU A 98 5.24 6.67 17.93
CA LEU A 98 6.36 5.85 18.41
C LEU A 98 7.09 6.53 19.58
N ALA A 99 7.40 7.83 19.45
CA ALA A 99 8.08 8.58 20.50
C ALA A 99 7.23 8.68 21.78
N ALA A 100 5.92 8.83 21.65
CA ALA A 100 5.01 8.93 22.79
C ALA A 100 4.78 7.59 23.51
N ARG A 101 4.68 6.48 22.76
CA ARG A 101 4.28 5.18 23.31
C ARG A 101 5.45 4.25 23.61
N TRP A 102 6.50 4.28 22.81
CA TRP A 102 7.63 3.37 22.89
C TRP A 102 8.98 4.10 22.68
N PRO A 103 9.29 5.10 23.51
CA PRO A 103 10.50 5.93 23.35
C PRO A 103 11.81 5.14 23.42
N ASN A 104 11.79 3.96 24.05
CA ASN A 104 12.98 3.13 24.28
C ASN A 104 13.21 2.06 23.21
N ILE A 105 12.27 1.85 22.27
CA ILE A 105 12.45 0.89 21.18
C ILE A 105 13.21 1.56 20.04
N ARG A 106 14.26 0.90 19.55
CA ARG A 106 15.09 1.45 18.46
C ARG A 106 14.29 1.49 17.16
N VAL A 107 14.50 2.52 16.35
CA VAL A 107 13.91 2.62 15.02
C VAL A 107 15.01 2.51 13.98
N LYS A 108 14.84 1.62 13.00
CA LYS A 108 15.80 1.40 11.91
C LYS A 108 15.09 1.50 10.56
N ALA A 109 15.53 2.42 9.73
CA ALA A 109 15.05 2.54 8.35
C ALA A 109 15.61 1.42 7.47
N ALA A 110 14.77 0.92 6.58
CA ALA A 110 15.15 0.05 5.47
C ALA A 110 15.70 0.86 4.29
N THR A 111 16.10 0.18 3.22
CA THR A 111 16.41 0.81 1.93
C THR A 111 15.13 1.27 1.24
N ASP A 112 15.25 2.26 0.34
CA ASP A 112 14.11 2.83 -0.40
C ASP A 112 13.45 1.82 -1.35
N THR A 113 14.13 0.71 -1.66
CA THR A 113 13.60 -0.41 -2.45
C THR A 113 12.65 -1.32 -1.68
N MET A 114 12.55 -1.16 -0.35
CA MET A 114 11.75 -2.03 0.50
C MET A 114 10.42 -1.39 0.86
N ASP A 115 9.33 -1.85 0.24
CA ASP A 115 7.99 -1.40 0.61
C ASP A 115 7.41 -2.15 1.84
N THR A 116 6.24 -1.71 2.30
CA THR A 116 5.57 -2.26 3.49
C THR A 116 5.01 -3.68 3.31
N ALA A 117 4.64 -4.08 2.09
CA ALA A 117 4.17 -5.43 1.79
C ALA A 117 5.35 -6.40 1.71
N LEU A 118 6.44 -6.01 1.05
CA LEU A 118 7.70 -6.74 1.02
C LEU A 118 8.27 -6.90 2.43
N SER A 119 8.16 -5.88 3.29
CA SER A 119 8.56 -5.98 4.71
C SER A 119 7.85 -7.15 5.41
N ALA A 120 6.55 -7.36 5.15
CA ALA A 120 5.78 -8.46 5.73
C ALA A 120 6.23 -9.83 5.20
N GLU A 121 6.47 -9.94 3.89
CA GLU A 121 7.04 -11.14 3.30
C GLU A 121 8.41 -11.49 3.90
N LEU A 122 9.29 -10.50 4.03
CA LEU A 122 10.65 -10.67 4.56
C LEU A 122 10.64 -11.07 6.04
N LEU A 123 9.71 -10.54 6.84
CA LEU A 123 9.55 -10.95 8.24
C LEU A 123 9.01 -12.39 8.34
N SER A 124 8.04 -12.76 7.51
CA SER A 124 7.46 -14.10 7.48
C SER A 124 8.48 -15.16 7.02
N SER A 125 9.28 -14.83 6.00
CA SER A 125 10.36 -15.70 5.50
C SER A 125 11.62 -15.72 6.39
N GLY A 126 11.65 -14.95 7.48
CA GLY A 126 12.76 -14.91 8.43
C GLY A 126 13.99 -14.14 7.97
N LYS A 127 13.88 -13.37 6.87
CA LYS A 127 14.93 -12.44 6.40
C LYS A 127 15.01 -11.17 7.26
N ILE A 128 13.94 -10.81 7.96
CA ILE A 128 13.95 -9.83 9.05
C ILE A 128 13.95 -10.60 10.39
N PRO A 129 14.80 -10.22 11.36
CA PRO A 129 14.85 -10.89 12.66
C PRO A 129 13.49 -10.89 13.39
N LYS A 130 13.18 -11.99 14.09
CA LYS A 130 11.86 -12.21 14.71
C LYS A 130 11.51 -11.22 15.82
N ASN A 131 12.52 -10.66 16.47
CA ASN A 131 12.40 -9.64 17.51
C ASN A 131 12.34 -8.21 16.94
N HIS A 132 12.17 -8.07 15.62
CA HIS A 132 11.83 -6.80 14.98
C HIS A 132 10.33 -6.77 14.72
N ALA A 133 9.73 -5.60 14.89
CA ALA A 133 8.41 -5.31 14.37
C ALA A 133 8.55 -4.43 13.12
N ILE A 134 7.62 -4.59 12.19
CA ILE A 134 7.54 -3.82 10.96
C ILE A 134 6.29 -2.96 10.91
N PHE A 135 6.29 -2.01 9.98
CA PHE A 135 5.10 -1.24 9.60
C PHE A 135 4.47 -1.86 8.35
N ALA A 136 3.22 -2.30 8.47
CA ALA A 136 2.47 -2.85 7.34
C ALA A 136 0.96 -2.68 7.53
N SER A 137 0.20 -2.90 6.47
CA SER A 137 -1.26 -2.99 6.58
C SER A 137 -1.69 -4.27 7.30
N LYS A 138 -2.84 -4.25 7.97
CA LYS A 138 -3.46 -5.46 8.51
C LYS A 138 -3.66 -6.54 7.45
N HIS A 139 -3.97 -6.13 6.22
CA HIS A 139 -4.17 -7.06 5.12
C HIS A 139 -2.87 -7.82 4.76
N ALA A 140 -1.74 -7.12 4.68
CA ALA A 140 -0.44 -7.76 4.45
C ALA A 140 -0.07 -8.70 5.60
N ALA A 141 -0.33 -8.31 6.85
CA ALA A 141 -0.13 -9.20 8.00
C ALA A 141 -0.93 -10.50 7.86
N THR A 142 -2.20 -10.42 7.46
CA THR A 142 -3.05 -11.59 7.21
C THR A 142 -2.52 -12.47 6.08
N ILE A 143 -2.10 -11.88 4.94
CA ILE A 143 -1.54 -12.64 3.80
C ILE A 143 -0.32 -13.46 4.23
N TYR A 144 0.57 -12.84 5.01
CA TYR A 144 1.83 -13.45 5.42
C TYR A 144 1.77 -14.16 6.77
N GLY A 145 0.57 -14.37 7.33
CA GLY A 145 0.33 -15.08 8.58
C GLY A 145 1.02 -14.46 9.80
N LEU A 146 1.22 -13.14 9.81
CA LEU A 146 1.92 -12.38 10.85
C LEU A 146 0.98 -11.89 11.96
N ASN A 147 1.55 -11.54 13.11
CA ASN A 147 0.79 -11.00 14.24
C ASN A 147 0.71 -9.48 14.19
N VAL A 148 -0.48 -8.91 14.41
CA VAL A 148 -0.70 -7.47 14.53
C VAL A 148 -0.68 -7.09 16.00
N LEU A 149 0.35 -6.36 16.44
CA LEU A 149 0.47 -5.91 17.84
C LEU A 149 -0.36 -4.66 18.11
N TYR A 150 -0.34 -3.71 17.17
CA TYR A 150 -1.10 -2.48 17.26
C TYR A 150 -1.61 -2.04 15.90
N GLU A 151 -2.84 -1.54 15.90
CA GLU A 151 -3.53 -0.98 14.74
C GLU A 151 -3.55 0.55 14.83
N GLY A 152 -3.56 1.24 13.69
CA GLY A 152 -3.75 2.68 13.64
C GLY A 152 -2.62 3.50 14.28
N VAL A 153 -1.35 3.12 14.04
CA VAL A 153 -0.18 3.79 14.68
C VAL A 153 0.39 4.98 13.90
N HIS A 154 -0.29 5.38 12.83
CA HIS A 154 0.08 6.53 12.02
C HIS A 154 -0.38 7.81 12.71
N ASP A 155 0.43 8.86 12.63
CA ASP A 155 0.25 10.11 13.38
C ASP A 155 -0.97 10.91 12.89
N ASP A 156 -1.34 10.76 11.63
CA ASP A 156 -2.44 11.50 11.01
C ASP A 156 -3.60 10.61 10.55
N PRO A 157 -4.72 10.58 11.29
CA PRO A 157 -5.88 9.75 10.93
C PRO A 157 -6.57 10.17 9.62
N LEU A 158 -6.25 11.35 9.07
CA LEU A 158 -6.79 11.85 7.81
C LEU A 158 -5.92 11.54 6.59
N ASN A 159 -4.80 10.82 6.78
CA ASN A 159 -3.91 10.45 5.69
C ASN A 159 -4.60 9.39 4.83
N ALA A 160 -4.82 9.68 3.56
CA ALA A 160 -5.54 8.80 2.67
C ALA A 160 -5.02 8.91 1.24
N THR A 161 -5.09 7.80 0.51
CA THR A 161 -4.65 7.73 -0.89
C THR A 161 -5.87 7.56 -1.79
N SER A 162 -5.92 8.36 -2.86
CA SER A 162 -6.99 8.33 -3.85
C SER A 162 -6.57 7.50 -5.07
N PHE A 163 -7.49 6.65 -5.50
CA PHE A 163 -7.32 5.68 -6.57
C PHE A 163 -8.36 5.89 -7.67
N ALA A 164 -7.97 5.60 -8.89
CA ALA A 164 -8.84 5.55 -10.05
C ALA A 164 -9.04 4.10 -10.50
N VAL A 165 -10.28 3.75 -10.84
CA VAL A 165 -10.64 2.52 -11.54
C VAL A 165 -10.93 2.88 -12.98
N ILE A 166 -10.22 2.26 -13.91
CA ILE A 166 -10.34 2.51 -15.34
C ILE A 166 -10.61 1.22 -16.10
N THR A 167 -11.19 1.36 -17.29
CA THR A 167 -11.29 0.29 -18.27
C THR A 167 -10.94 0.83 -19.66
N ARG A 168 -10.83 -0.08 -20.63
CA ARG A 168 -10.56 0.30 -22.02
C ARG A 168 -11.67 1.21 -22.51
N MET A 169 -11.30 2.23 -23.29
CA MET A 169 -12.25 3.16 -23.87
C MET A 169 -13.38 2.38 -24.58
N PHE A 170 -14.62 2.59 -24.13
CA PHE A 170 -15.77 1.94 -24.75
C PHE A 170 -15.82 2.32 -26.22
N LYS A 171 -15.81 1.34 -27.13
CA LYS A 171 -16.09 1.65 -28.54
C LYS A 171 -17.52 2.19 -28.59
N ASN A 172 -17.70 3.51 -28.61
CA ASN A 172 -18.96 4.11 -28.98
C ASN A 172 -19.19 3.75 -30.45
N TYR A 173 -19.89 2.64 -30.68
CA TYR A 173 -20.65 2.49 -31.90
C TYR A 173 -21.84 3.42 -31.76
N HIS A 174 -21.76 4.58 -32.42
CA HIS A 174 -22.82 5.46 -32.95
C HIS A 174 -22.35 6.93 -32.90
N THR A 175 -22.48 7.72 -33.98
CA THR A 175 -23.33 7.60 -35.16
C THR A 175 -22.66 8.22 -36.40
N LYS A 176 -23.10 7.75 -37.58
CA LYS A 176 -22.88 8.39 -38.89
C LYS A 176 -23.14 9.89 -38.84
#